data_AF-A0A356Q0H9-F1
#
_entry.id   AF-A0A356Q0H9-F1
#
_cell.length_a   1.000
_cell.length_b   1.000
_cell.length_c   1.000
_cell.angle_alpha   90.00
_cell.angle_beta   90.00
_cell.angle_gamma   90.00
#
_symmetry.space_group_name_H-M   'P 1'
#
loop_
_entity.id
_entity.type
_entity.pdbx_description
1 polymer ?
#
loop_
_entity_poly.entity_id
_entity_poly.type
_entity_poly.pdbx_seq_one_letter_code
_entity_poly.pdbx_strand_id
1 'polypeptide(L)'
;MTLLPDSTRFLPDQSEAARAADYPYAAPEGAFVLNQGALHHFDDAAVLRGRTAVLSVGSNRAPVQLRRKFGDAAVVPVTPAILHDCDIVHNAAISYYGAVSCTAFPSKGTDVLLNVAWLDDDQLAIMHTTEAVGIAYDFIRFFNGIVGHLPVLAAGGDIVAAAQPVYGYASRSGVLDAGGGQPAGLAAIGVRRRRFQTLSQASAAALVKARTGAPPDMPTEGFIAGIVADPSARQELNRTLADTALHADGPWQIQTVTSEAARQYL
;
A
#
# COMPACT_ATOMS: atom_id res chain seq x y z
N MET A 1 17.26 21.06 -4.49
CA MET A 1 16.48 19.87 -4.88
C MET A 1 16.16 19.98 -6.37
N THR A 2 16.80 19.14 -7.18
CA THR A 2 16.61 19.13 -8.64
C THR A 2 15.33 18.38 -9.00
N LEU A 3 14.53 18.87 -9.94
CA LEU A 3 13.30 18.18 -10.37
C LEU A 3 13.60 16.82 -10.99
N LEU A 4 12.79 15.82 -10.67
CA LEU A 4 12.84 14.49 -11.29
C LEU A 4 12.19 14.55 -12.69
N PRO A 5 12.87 14.11 -13.76
CA PRO A 5 12.27 14.04 -15.09
C PRO A 5 10.99 13.20 -15.13
N ASP A 6 10.06 13.57 -16.01
CA ASP A 6 8.77 12.90 -16.22
C ASP A 6 7.93 12.74 -14.94
N SER A 7 8.06 13.66 -13.97
CA SER A 7 7.34 13.58 -12.68
C SER A 7 5.82 13.64 -12.82
N THR A 8 5.30 14.24 -13.89
CA THR A 8 3.86 14.38 -14.16
C THR A 8 3.15 13.04 -14.27
N ARG A 9 3.83 12.00 -14.78
CA ARG A 9 3.25 10.63 -14.86
C ARG A 9 2.95 10.01 -13.50
N PHE A 10 3.58 10.51 -12.44
CA PHE A 10 3.42 10.04 -11.07
C PHE A 10 2.53 10.95 -10.20
N LEU A 11 2.11 12.08 -10.77
CA LEU A 11 1.23 13.07 -10.17
C LEU A 11 0.01 13.36 -11.07
N PRO A 12 -0.68 12.35 -11.62
CA PRO A 12 -1.83 12.60 -12.48
C PRO A 12 -3.01 13.15 -11.68
N ASP A 13 -3.86 13.95 -12.33
CA ASP A 13 -5.22 14.17 -11.85
C ASP A 13 -5.99 12.84 -11.94
N GLN A 14 -6.65 12.45 -10.86
CA GLN A 14 -7.38 11.18 -10.77
C GLN A 14 -8.82 11.41 -10.35
N SER A 15 -9.78 10.90 -11.14
CA SER A 15 -11.16 10.75 -10.69
C SER A 15 -11.26 9.61 -9.65
N GLU A 16 -12.34 9.57 -8.87
CA GLU A 16 -12.58 8.46 -7.93
C GLU A 16 -12.62 7.09 -8.63
N ALA A 17 -13.20 7.02 -9.82
CA ALA A 17 -13.21 5.78 -10.62
C ALA A 17 -11.80 5.35 -11.04
N ALA A 18 -10.94 6.30 -11.47
CA ALA A 18 -9.55 6.01 -11.78
C ALA A 18 -8.76 5.57 -10.52
N ARG A 19 -9.08 6.14 -9.35
CA ARG A 19 -8.49 5.70 -8.08
C ARG A 19 -8.79 4.24 -7.76
N ALA A 20 -9.96 3.74 -8.13
CA ALA A 20 -10.34 2.34 -7.96
C ALA A 20 -9.61 1.43 -8.95
N ALA A 21 -9.68 1.78 -10.24
CA ALA A 21 -9.24 0.95 -11.35
C ALA A 21 -7.71 0.88 -11.49
N ASP A 22 -7.02 2.00 -11.27
CA ASP A 22 -5.58 2.13 -11.52
C ASP A 22 -4.74 1.80 -10.28
N TYR A 23 -5.36 1.36 -9.19
CA TYR A 23 -4.66 0.93 -7.97
C TYR A 23 -3.61 -0.15 -8.32
N PRO A 24 -2.35 -0.04 -7.84
CA PRO A 24 -1.84 0.82 -6.77
C PRO A 24 -1.19 2.15 -7.23
N TYR A 25 -1.48 2.62 -8.44
CA TYR A 25 -0.92 3.79 -9.11
C TYR A 25 0.57 3.68 -9.46
N ALA A 26 1.01 4.53 -10.39
CA ALA A 26 2.41 4.57 -10.81
C ALA A 26 3.32 5.11 -9.69
N ALA A 27 4.49 4.49 -9.52
CA ALA A 27 5.51 4.91 -8.57
C ALA A 27 6.90 4.83 -9.23
N PRO A 28 7.81 5.77 -8.92
CA PRO A 28 9.21 5.65 -9.34
C PRO A 28 9.86 4.38 -8.76
N GLU A 29 10.73 3.72 -9.53
CA GLU A 29 11.56 2.61 -9.03
C GLU A 29 12.70 3.10 -8.13
N GLY A 30 13.22 4.31 -8.41
CA GLY A 30 14.31 4.92 -7.67
C GLY A 30 13.85 5.79 -6.50
N ALA A 31 14.84 6.29 -5.75
CA ALA A 31 14.61 7.25 -4.67
C ALA A 31 14.13 8.60 -5.22
N PHE A 32 13.23 9.25 -4.48
CA PHE A 32 12.73 10.59 -4.80
C PHE A 32 12.39 11.35 -3.52
N VAL A 33 12.18 12.65 -3.66
CA VAL A 33 11.56 13.45 -2.59
C VAL A 33 10.35 14.17 -3.16
N LEU A 34 9.17 13.94 -2.58
CA LEU A 34 8.01 14.80 -2.80
C LEU A 34 8.24 16.08 -2.00
N ASN A 35 8.25 17.24 -2.66
CA ASN A 35 8.39 18.54 -2.02
C ASN A 35 7.65 19.60 -2.85
N GLN A 36 6.88 20.50 -2.22
CA GLN A 36 6.13 21.56 -2.90
C GLN A 36 5.25 21.03 -4.06
N GLY A 37 4.59 19.90 -3.85
CA GLY A 37 3.73 19.25 -4.85
C GLY A 37 4.46 18.66 -6.06
N ALA A 38 5.79 18.65 -6.07
CA ALA A 38 6.63 18.16 -7.16
C ALA A 38 7.57 17.04 -6.70
N LEU A 39 8.09 16.26 -7.66
CA LEU A 39 9.10 15.24 -7.38
C LEU A 39 10.48 15.78 -7.69
N HIS A 40 11.39 15.56 -6.74
CA HIS A 40 12.79 15.92 -6.84
C HIS A 40 13.66 14.67 -6.74
N HIS A 41 14.86 14.77 -7.31
CA HIS A 41 15.94 13.83 -7.06
C HIS A 41 16.21 13.73 -5.56
N PHE A 42 16.46 12.50 -5.12
CA PHE A 42 17.01 12.22 -3.81
C PHE A 42 18.54 12.19 -3.92
N ASP A 43 19.20 13.23 -3.41
CA ASP A 43 20.65 13.43 -3.48
C ASP A 43 21.29 13.76 -2.11
N ASP A 44 20.48 13.92 -1.06
CA ASP A 44 20.96 14.23 0.29
C ASP A 44 20.28 13.35 1.35
N ALA A 45 21.02 12.42 1.94
CA ALA A 45 20.52 11.54 3.00
C ALA A 45 20.15 12.29 4.29
N ALA A 46 20.59 13.54 4.47
CA ALA A 46 20.22 14.37 5.61
C ALA A 46 18.71 14.51 5.81
N VAL A 47 17.95 14.48 4.72
CA VAL A 47 16.49 14.64 4.72
C VAL A 47 15.77 13.50 5.46
N LEU A 48 16.45 12.36 5.69
CA LEU A 48 15.91 11.22 6.42
C LEU A 48 15.97 11.38 7.94
N ARG A 49 16.81 12.31 8.46
CA ARG A 49 17.08 12.40 9.90
C ARG A 49 15.82 12.72 10.70
N GLY A 50 15.62 11.98 11.78
CA GLY A 50 14.49 12.17 12.69
C GLY A 50 13.15 11.67 12.13
N ARG A 51 13.14 10.97 10.98
CA ARG A 51 11.92 10.43 10.37
C ARG A 51 11.75 8.94 10.65
N THR A 52 10.50 8.51 10.68
CA THR A 52 10.11 7.11 10.78
C THR A 52 10.09 6.46 9.40
N ALA A 53 10.83 5.36 9.23
CA ALA A 53 10.83 4.56 8.01
C ALA A 53 9.59 3.68 7.93
N VAL A 54 8.72 3.92 6.95
CA VAL A 54 7.49 3.15 6.73
C VAL A 54 7.53 2.51 5.35
N LEU A 55 7.50 1.18 5.28
CA LEU A 55 7.39 0.44 4.03
C LEU A 55 6.05 0.76 3.36
N SER A 56 6.13 1.28 2.14
CA SER A 56 4.96 1.63 1.35
C SER A 56 4.44 0.42 0.60
N VAL A 57 3.23 0.00 0.93
CA VAL A 57 2.48 -1.06 0.23
C VAL A 57 1.25 -0.44 -0.44
N GLY A 58 0.90 -0.96 -1.62
CA GLY A 58 -0.26 -0.47 -2.36
C GLY A 58 -0.12 0.99 -2.79
N SER A 59 -1.20 1.76 -2.65
CA SER A 59 -1.26 3.16 -3.08
C SER A 59 -0.25 4.06 -2.37
N ASN A 60 0.24 3.70 -1.18
CA ASN A 60 1.26 4.48 -0.46
C ASN A 60 2.63 4.53 -1.18
N ARG A 61 2.85 3.67 -2.17
CA ARG A 61 4.05 3.73 -3.02
C ARG A 61 4.05 4.95 -3.94
N ALA A 62 2.86 5.46 -4.28
CA ALA A 62 2.66 6.39 -5.36
C ALA A 62 2.71 7.85 -4.88
N PRO A 63 3.46 8.74 -5.57
CA PRO A 63 3.57 10.12 -5.15
C PRO A 63 2.25 10.89 -5.15
N VAL A 64 1.34 10.61 -6.10
CA VAL A 64 -0.01 11.20 -6.11
C VAL A 64 -0.79 10.91 -4.83
N GLN A 65 -0.62 9.72 -4.24
CA GLN A 65 -1.29 9.36 -3.00
C GLN A 65 -0.62 10.04 -1.80
N LEU A 66 0.71 10.11 -1.76
CA LEU A 66 1.43 10.82 -0.70
C LEU A 66 1.07 12.32 -0.69
N ARG A 67 1.04 12.95 -1.87
CA ARG A 67 0.58 14.33 -2.05
C ARG A 67 -0.87 14.53 -1.60
N ARG A 68 -1.77 13.58 -1.92
CA ARG A 68 -3.17 13.61 -1.46
C ARG A 68 -3.28 13.54 0.07
N LYS A 69 -2.44 12.75 0.74
CA LYS A 69 -2.46 12.61 2.21
C LYS A 69 -1.87 13.82 2.92
N PHE A 70 -0.74 14.35 2.43
CA PHE A 70 0.06 15.32 3.17
C PHE A 70 -0.03 16.76 2.64
N GLY A 71 -0.63 16.95 1.47
CA GLY A 71 -0.75 18.24 0.80
C GLY A 71 0.55 18.69 0.11
N ASP A 72 0.45 19.80 -0.64
CA ASP A 72 1.54 20.27 -1.49
C ASP A 72 2.75 20.77 -0.70
N ALA A 73 2.55 21.28 0.52
CA ALA A 73 3.63 21.78 1.36
C ALA A 73 4.51 20.67 1.97
N ALA A 74 4.11 19.40 1.86
CA ALA A 74 4.81 18.29 2.49
C ALA A 74 6.18 18.02 1.86
N VAL A 75 7.13 17.65 2.71
CA VAL A 75 8.42 17.06 2.32
C VAL A 75 8.40 15.60 2.71
N VAL A 76 8.37 14.70 1.72
CA VAL A 76 8.35 13.23 1.95
C VAL A 76 9.47 12.58 1.15
N PRO A 77 10.58 12.22 1.80
CA PRO A 77 11.62 11.43 1.18
C PRO A 77 11.18 9.98 1.02
N VAL A 78 11.52 9.38 -0.10
CA VAL A 78 11.20 8.00 -0.42
C VAL A 78 12.44 7.29 -0.95
N THR A 79 12.78 6.14 -0.35
CA THR A 79 13.96 5.34 -0.72
C THR A 79 13.55 3.95 -1.18
N PRO A 80 14.24 3.34 -2.17
CA PRO A 80 13.94 2.00 -2.63
C PRO A 80 14.27 0.95 -1.56
N ALA A 81 13.48 -0.12 -1.51
CA ALA A 81 13.67 -1.23 -0.59
C ALA A 81 13.20 -2.56 -1.20
N ILE A 82 13.68 -3.66 -0.64
CA ILE A 82 13.19 -5.00 -0.93
C ILE A 82 12.52 -5.54 0.33
N LEU A 83 11.31 -6.07 0.18
CA LEU A 83 10.66 -6.88 1.20
C LEU A 83 10.92 -8.37 0.90
N HIS A 84 11.56 -9.05 1.85
CA HIS A 84 11.91 -10.46 1.77
C HIS A 84 10.84 -11.36 2.39
N ASP A 85 10.77 -12.59 1.89
CA ASP A 85 9.91 -13.67 2.40
C ASP A 85 8.41 -13.33 2.47
N CYS A 86 7.99 -12.34 1.70
CA CYS A 86 6.60 -11.91 1.58
C CYS A 86 6.23 -11.68 0.10
N ASP A 87 4.95 -11.73 -0.20
CA ASP A 87 4.37 -11.19 -1.42
C ASP A 87 3.39 -10.05 -1.06
N ILE A 88 3.01 -9.23 -2.04
CA ILE A 88 1.93 -8.25 -1.92
C ILE A 88 0.70 -8.84 -2.61
N VAL A 89 -0.32 -9.15 -1.81
CA VAL A 89 -1.51 -9.87 -2.25
C VAL A 89 -2.77 -9.03 -2.04
N HIS A 90 -3.85 -9.40 -2.73
CA HIS A 90 -5.15 -8.74 -2.58
C HIS A 90 -5.72 -8.94 -1.18
N ASN A 91 -6.06 -7.85 -0.53
CA ASN A 91 -6.73 -7.83 0.75
C ASN A 91 -8.19 -8.29 0.59
N ALA A 92 -8.75 -8.96 1.60
CA ALA A 92 -10.17 -9.31 1.63
C ALA A 92 -11.07 -8.10 1.98
N ALA A 93 -10.84 -6.96 1.32
CA ALA A 93 -11.61 -5.74 1.54
C ALA A 93 -11.55 -4.79 0.33
N ILE A 94 -12.67 -4.12 0.10
CA ILE A 94 -12.80 -2.98 -0.81
C ILE A 94 -12.68 -1.67 -0.01
N SER A 95 -11.86 -0.76 -0.53
CA SER A 95 -11.68 0.59 0.02
C SER A 95 -12.93 1.46 -0.19
N TYR A 96 -13.01 2.59 0.53
CA TYR A 96 -14.11 3.54 0.36
C TYR A 96 -14.24 4.11 -1.06
N TYR A 97 -13.17 4.06 -1.87
CA TYR A 97 -13.14 4.50 -3.26
C TYR A 97 -13.20 3.33 -4.26
N GLY A 98 -13.48 2.09 -3.81
CA GLY A 98 -13.79 0.97 -4.69
C GLY A 98 -12.60 0.12 -5.15
N ALA A 99 -11.39 0.37 -4.64
CA ALA A 99 -10.25 -0.50 -4.93
C ALA A 99 -10.29 -1.74 -4.03
N VAL A 100 -10.03 -2.92 -4.61
CA VAL A 100 -9.55 -4.05 -3.81
C VAL A 100 -8.15 -3.70 -3.34
N SER A 101 -7.98 -3.49 -2.04
CA SER A 101 -6.69 -3.07 -1.48
C SER A 101 -5.69 -4.22 -1.46
N CYS A 102 -4.43 -3.97 -1.09
CA CYS A 102 -3.43 -5.02 -0.95
C CYS A 102 -2.66 -4.90 0.38
N THR A 103 -2.07 -6.02 0.78
CA THR A 103 -1.26 -6.10 2.01
C THR A 103 -0.11 -7.09 1.81
N ALA A 104 0.90 -7.03 2.69
CA ALA A 104 1.96 -8.02 2.70
C ALA A 104 1.43 -9.36 3.24
N PHE A 105 1.86 -10.47 2.66
CA PHE A 105 1.51 -11.81 3.09
C PHE A 105 2.72 -12.73 3.02
N PRO A 106 2.96 -13.59 4.04
CA PRO A 106 4.15 -14.42 4.10
C PRO A 106 4.26 -15.37 2.89
N SER A 107 5.43 -15.38 2.28
CA SER A 107 5.76 -16.15 1.08
C SER A 107 7.28 -16.41 1.04
N LYS A 108 7.73 -17.45 1.73
CA LYS A 108 9.16 -17.77 1.87
C LYS A 108 9.85 -17.91 0.51
N GLY A 109 10.96 -17.20 0.35
CA GLY A 109 11.79 -17.12 -0.85
C GLY A 109 11.32 -16.08 -1.88
N THR A 110 10.23 -15.36 -1.63
CA THR A 110 9.71 -14.29 -2.50
C THR A 110 10.34 -12.95 -2.12
N ASP A 111 10.78 -12.16 -3.11
CA ASP A 111 11.27 -10.79 -2.88
C ASP A 111 10.43 -9.78 -3.66
N VAL A 112 9.98 -8.73 -2.99
CA VAL A 112 9.17 -7.66 -3.59
C VAL A 112 9.97 -6.37 -3.63
N LEU A 113 10.06 -5.75 -4.81
CA LEU A 113 10.63 -4.42 -4.93
C LEU A 113 9.58 -3.37 -4.54
N LEU A 114 9.87 -2.63 -3.48
CA LEU A 114 9.00 -1.60 -2.90
C LEU A 114 9.80 -0.32 -2.64
N ASN A 115 9.18 0.61 -1.91
CA ASN A 115 9.86 1.79 -1.40
C ASN A 115 9.45 2.05 0.05
N VAL A 116 10.24 2.86 0.73
CA VAL A 116 10.04 3.28 2.12
C VAL A 116 9.80 4.78 2.10
N ALA A 117 8.65 5.21 2.61
CA ALA A 117 8.38 6.60 2.90
C ALA A 117 8.94 6.95 4.27
N TRP A 118 9.66 8.07 4.34
CA TRP A 118 10.24 8.58 5.57
C TRP A 118 9.35 9.70 6.10
N LEU A 119 8.64 9.43 7.19
CA LEU A 119 7.60 10.29 7.71
C LEU A 119 8.07 11.01 8.97
N ASP A 120 7.83 12.32 9.06
CA ASP A 120 7.87 12.99 10.36
C ASP A 120 6.63 12.61 11.21
N ASP A 121 6.58 13.06 12.46
CA ASP A 121 5.55 12.65 13.41
C ASP A 121 4.13 13.07 12.97
N ASP A 122 3.99 14.25 12.37
CA ASP A 122 2.70 14.75 11.86
C ASP A 122 2.24 13.91 10.66
N GLN A 123 3.15 13.62 9.72
CA GLN A 123 2.87 12.73 8.59
C GLN A 123 2.54 11.31 9.04
N LEU A 124 3.21 10.80 10.07
CA LEU A 124 2.93 9.47 10.62
C LEU A 124 1.53 9.40 11.25
N ALA A 125 1.11 10.43 11.99
CA ALA A 125 -0.23 10.53 12.55
C ALA A 125 -1.33 10.56 11.45
N ILE A 126 -1.09 11.33 10.37
CA ILE A 126 -1.97 11.33 9.18
C ILE A 126 -2.01 9.93 8.56
N MET A 127 -0.87 9.26 8.42
CA MET A 127 -0.80 7.91 7.87
C MET A 127 -1.65 6.94 8.71
N HIS A 128 -1.50 6.92 10.03
CA HIS A 128 -2.32 6.09 10.93
C HIS A 128 -3.82 6.32 10.77
N THR A 129 -4.21 7.60 10.62
CA THR A 129 -5.60 7.98 10.42
C THR A 129 -6.12 7.43 9.09
N THR A 130 -5.37 7.61 7.99
CA THR A 130 -5.76 7.15 6.64
C THR A 130 -5.74 5.63 6.46
N GLU A 131 -4.91 4.91 7.21
CA GLU A 131 -4.90 3.44 7.24
C GLU A 131 -5.91 2.86 8.24
N ALA A 132 -6.69 3.74 8.91
CA ALA A 132 -7.67 3.37 9.93
C ALA A 132 -7.12 2.36 10.95
N VAL A 133 -5.98 2.71 11.57
CA VAL A 133 -5.27 1.80 12.48
C VAL A 133 -6.18 1.30 13.61
N GLY A 134 -6.15 -0.01 13.84
CA GLY A 134 -7.00 -0.71 14.81
C GLY A 134 -8.36 -1.13 14.25
N ILE A 135 -8.69 -0.69 13.02
CA ILE A 135 -9.93 -1.02 12.33
C ILE A 135 -9.62 -1.79 11.05
N ALA A 136 -8.95 -1.16 10.07
CA ALA A 136 -8.63 -1.78 8.79
C ALA A 136 -7.25 -2.43 8.79
N TYR A 137 -6.25 -1.74 9.37
CA TYR A 137 -4.87 -2.22 9.43
C TYR A 137 -4.33 -2.15 10.86
N ASP A 138 -3.36 -3.02 11.16
CA ASP A 138 -2.49 -2.90 12.31
C ASP A 138 -1.21 -2.18 11.91
N PHE A 139 -0.73 -1.27 12.76
CA PHE A 139 0.61 -0.74 12.62
C PHE A 139 1.61 -1.79 13.09
N ILE A 140 2.59 -2.11 12.26
CA ILE A 140 3.54 -3.20 12.51
C ILE A 140 4.97 -2.72 12.41
N ARG A 141 5.87 -3.44 13.06
CA ARG A 141 7.31 -3.35 12.87
C ARG A 141 7.80 -4.66 12.26
N PHE A 142 8.49 -4.59 11.12
CA PHE A 142 9.10 -5.76 10.51
C PHE A 142 10.27 -6.27 11.36
N PHE A 143 10.49 -7.59 11.37
CA PHE A 143 11.69 -8.16 11.98
C PHE A 143 12.94 -7.74 11.21
N ASN A 144 14.09 -7.72 11.90
CA ASN A 144 15.36 -7.37 11.27
C ASN A 144 15.67 -8.28 10.08
N GLY A 145 16.12 -7.70 8.97
CA GLY A 145 16.46 -8.42 7.74
C GLY A 145 15.27 -8.73 6.81
N ILE A 146 14.04 -8.46 7.24
CA ILE A 146 12.85 -8.62 6.39
C ILE A 146 12.73 -7.51 5.35
N VAL A 147 13.14 -6.29 5.72
CA VAL A 147 13.24 -5.17 4.77
C VAL A 147 14.71 -4.83 4.54
N GLY A 148 15.17 -4.99 3.31
CA GLY A 148 16.49 -4.55 2.86
C GLY A 148 16.41 -3.17 2.20
N HIS A 149 17.16 -2.20 2.71
CA HIS A 149 17.31 -0.90 2.03
C HIS A 149 18.25 -1.05 0.82
N LEU A 150 17.85 -0.48 -0.32
CA LEU A 150 18.70 -0.48 -1.51
C LEU A 150 19.58 0.78 -1.55
N PRO A 151 20.81 0.67 -2.09
CA PRO A 151 21.71 1.80 -2.18
C PRO A 151 21.15 2.91 -3.09
N VAL A 152 21.34 4.16 -2.69
CA VAL A 152 21.00 5.35 -3.47
C VAL A 152 22.29 6.06 -3.86
N LEU A 153 22.83 5.71 -5.03
CA LEU A 153 24.15 6.17 -5.47
C LEU A 153 24.26 7.71 -5.50
N ALA A 154 23.19 8.40 -5.92
CA ALA A 154 23.14 9.86 -5.97
C ALA A 154 23.28 10.53 -4.59
N ALA A 155 23.02 9.81 -3.50
CA ALA A 155 23.10 10.29 -2.13
C ALA A 155 24.25 9.64 -1.33
N GLY A 156 25.16 8.92 -1.99
CA GLY A 156 26.33 8.29 -1.35
C GLY A 156 26.26 6.77 -1.19
N GLY A 157 25.29 6.09 -1.82
CA GLY A 157 25.21 4.63 -1.83
C GLY A 157 24.43 4.09 -0.63
N ASP A 158 25.10 3.36 0.27
CA ASP A 158 24.49 2.74 1.45
C ASP A 158 24.23 3.78 2.55
N ILE A 159 23.12 4.52 2.40
CA ILE A 159 22.77 5.67 3.23
C ILE A 159 21.88 5.34 4.44
N VAL A 160 21.34 4.13 4.50
CA VAL A 160 20.47 3.66 5.59
C VAL A 160 21.11 2.44 6.24
N ALA A 161 21.26 2.49 7.56
CA ALA A 161 21.81 1.37 8.31
C ALA A 161 20.91 0.13 8.19
N ALA A 162 21.50 -1.05 8.03
CA ALA A 162 20.76 -2.32 7.97
C ALA A 162 19.91 -2.61 9.23
N ALA A 163 20.27 -2.01 10.37
CA ALA A 163 19.53 -2.14 11.62
C ALA A 163 18.39 -1.10 11.79
N GLN A 164 18.18 -0.21 10.82
CA GLN A 164 17.10 0.77 10.84
C GLN A 164 15.75 0.05 11.00
N PRO A 165 14.98 0.36 12.05
CA PRO A 165 13.63 -0.17 12.18
C PRO A 165 12.76 0.30 11.01
N VAL A 166 12.06 -0.65 10.38
CA VAL A 166 11.07 -0.38 9.34
C VAL A 166 9.69 -0.80 9.84
N TYR A 167 8.74 0.11 9.68
CA TYR A 167 7.35 -0.09 10.03
C TYR A 167 6.48 -0.29 8.79
N GLY A 168 5.23 -0.68 8.98
CA GLY A 168 4.27 -0.82 7.90
C GLY A 168 2.85 -1.04 8.43
N TYR A 169 1.97 -1.47 7.53
CA TYR A 169 0.57 -1.71 7.83
C TYR A 169 0.17 -3.10 7.35
N ALA A 170 -0.33 -3.93 8.26
CA ALA A 170 -0.82 -5.28 7.97
C ALA A 170 -2.35 -5.30 8.06
N SER A 171 -3.02 -5.87 7.06
CA SER A 171 -4.49 -5.89 7.04
C SER A 171 -5.05 -6.74 8.18
N ARG A 172 -6.11 -6.26 8.81
CA ARG A 172 -6.87 -6.98 9.84
C ARG A 172 -7.91 -7.93 9.25
N SER A 173 -8.37 -7.66 8.03
CA SER A 173 -9.40 -8.47 7.36
C SER A 173 -8.87 -9.77 6.74
N GLY A 174 -7.56 -10.02 6.79
CA GLY A 174 -6.95 -11.15 6.06
C GLY A 174 -6.90 -10.90 4.55
N VAL A 175 -6.53 -11.91 3.77
CA VAL A 175 -6.32 -11.77 2.32
C VAL A 175 -7.34 -12.54 1.52
N LEU A 176 -7.65 -12.06 0.31
CA LEU A 176 -8.68 -12.62 -0.55
C LEU A 176 -8.27 -14.03 -1.00
N ASP A 177 -9.14 -15.02 -0.73
CA ASP A 177 -9.01 -16.35 -1.31
C ASP A 177 -9.31 -16.29 -2.82
N ALA A 178 -8.27 -16.48 -3.63
CA ALA A 178 -8.37 -16.53 -5.07
C ALA A 178 -8.79 -17.92 -5.61
N GLY A 179 -9.12 -18.85 -4.69
CA GLY A 179 -9.58 -20.19 -4.98
C GLY A 179 -8.65 -21.25 -4.39
N GLY A 180 -9.23 -22.33 -3.87
CA GLY A 180 -8.47 -23.45 -3.31
C GLY A 180 -7.69 -23.11 -2.03
N GLY A 181 -8.09 -22.04 -1.31
CA GLY A 181 -7.40 -21.60 -0.10
C GLY A 181 -6.04 -20.95 -0.40
N GLN A 182 -5.90 -20.31 -1.57
CA GLN A 182 -4.66 -19.67 -2.00
C GLN A 182 -4.87 -18.17 -2.25
N PRO A 183 -3.96 -17.30 -1.79
CA PRO A 183 -4.03 -15.88 -2.11
C PRO A 183 -3.62 -15.64 -3.56
N ALA A 184 -3.88 -14.43 -4.05
CA ALA A 184 -3.32 -13.95 -5.31
C ALA A 184 -2.48 -12.69 -5.11
N GLY A 185 -1.28 -12.68 -5.70
CA GLY A 185 -0.42 -11.52 -5.78
C GLY A 185 -1.03 -10.41 -6.63
N LEU A 186 -0.77 -9.16 -6.26
CA LEU A 186 -1.14 -8.00 -7.06
C LEU A 186 -0.22 -7.93 -8.29
N ALA A 187 -0.82 -8.05 -9.49
CA ALA A 187 -0.07 -8.15 -10.75
C ALA A 187 0.79 -6.91 -11.05
N ALA A 188 0.36 -5.73 -10.60
CA ALA A 188 1.06 -4.46 -10.83
C ALA A 188 2.36 -4.30 -10.01
N ILE A 189 2.65 -5.21 -9.08
CA ILE A 189 3.86 -5.18 -8.26
C ILE A 189 4.89 -6.16 -8.81
N GLY A 190 6.09 -5.64 -9.10
CA GLY A 190 7.24 -6.44 -9.51
C GLY A 190 7.76 -7.30 -8.36
N VAL A 191 7.81 -8.61 -8.59
CA VAL A 191 8.21 -9.60 -7.58
C VAL A 191 9.15 -10.64 -8.20
N ARG A 192 10.22 -10.97 -7.48
CA ARG A 192 11.14 -12.05 -7.83
C ARG A 192 10.73 -13.32 -7.08
N ARG A 193 10.84 -14.46 -7.78
CA ARG A 193 10.54 -15.79 -7.23
C ARG A 193 9.10 -15.90 -6.67
N ARG A 194 8.17 -15.17 -7.28
CA ARG A 194 6.75 -15.17 -6.89
C ARG A 194 6.18 -16.59 -6.90
N ARG A 195 5.49 -16.94 -5.82
CA ARG A 195 4.90 -18.26 -5.60
C ARG A 195 3.41 -18.33 -5.89
N PHE A 196 2.71 -17.21 -5.70
CA PHE A 196 1.27 -17.14 -5.87
C PHE A 196 0.90 -16.77 -7.31
N GLN A 197 -0.27 -17.23 -7.75
CA GLN A 197 -0.89 -16.68 -8.95
C GLN A 197 -1.13 -15.18 -8.80
N THR A 198 -1.29 -14.47 -9.91
CA THR A 198 -1.53 -13.02 -9.90
C THR A 198 -2.91 -12.67 -10.39
N LEU A 199 -3.54 -11.69 -9.75
CA LEU A 199 -4.74 -11.03 -10.26
C LEU A 199 -4.43 -9.55 -10.54
N SER A 200 -4.96 -9.06 -11.66
CA SER A 200 -5.08 -7.63 -11.91
C SER A 200 -6.12 -7.02 -10.97
N GLN A 201 -6.16 -5.69 -10.87
CA GLN A 201 -7.18 -5.01 -10.08
C GLN A 201 -8.60 -5.27 -10.59
N ALA A 202 -8.78 -5.28 -11.92
CA ALA A 202 -10.05 -5.61 -12.55
C ALA A 202 -10.47 -7.06 -12.27
N SER A 203 -9.53 -8.01 -12.33
CA SER A 203 -9.81 -9.43 -12.02
C SER A 203 -10.15 -9.65 -10.55
N ALA A 204 -9.48 -8.95 -9.63
CA ALA A 204 -9.80 -9.01 -8.21
C ALA A 204 -11.19 -8.40 -7.92
N ALA A 205 -11.54 -7.26 -8.54
CA ALA A 205 -12.87 -6.67 -8.43
C ALA A 205 -13.97 -7.60 -8.98
N ALA A 206 -13.72 -8.26 -10.11
CA ALA A 206 -14.64 -9.25 -10.67
C ALA A 206 -14.81 -10.48 -9.76
N LEU A 207 -13.73 -10.94 -9.11
CA LEU A 207 -13.79 -12.02 -8.12
C LEU A 207 -14.60 -11.60 -6.90
N VAL A 208 -14.40 -10.39 -6.38
CA VAL A 208 -15.21 -9.86 -5.27
C VAL A 208 -16.68 -9.78 -5.66
N LYS A 209 -17.01 -9.25 -6.84
CA LYS A 209 -18.39 -9.28 -7.36
C LYS A 209 -18.96 -10.70 -7.38
N ALA A 210 -18.21 -11.67 -7.89
CA ALA A 210 -18.65 -13.07 -7.99
C ALA A 210 -18.86 -13.76 -6.63
N ARG A 211 -18.25 -13.25 -5.56
CA ARG A 211 -18.49 -13.68 -4.18
C ARG A 211 -19.80 -13.12 -3.60
N THR A 212 -20.45 -12.20 -4.31
CA THR A 212 -21.75 -11.65 -3.93
C THR A 212 -22.90 -12.30 -4.72
N GLY A 213 -24.14 -12.05 -4.29
CA GLY A 213 -25.33 -12.39 -5.08
C GLY A 213 -25.64 -11.41 -6.22
N ALA A 214 -24.69 -10.56 -6.63
CA ALA A 214 -24.92 -9.59 -7.70
C ALA A 214 -25.24 -10.29 -9.04
N PRO A 215 -26.12 -9.71 -9.88
CA PRO A 215 -26.49 -10.29 -11.17
C PRO A 215 -25.26 -10.58 -12.05
N PRO A 216 -25.18 -11.75 -12.71
CA PRO A 216 -24.03 -12.10 -13.55
C PRO A 216 -23.74 -11.07 -14.66
N ASP A 217 -24.80 -10.48 -15.23
CA ASP A 217 -24.80 -9.50 -16.32
C ASP A 217 -24.47 -8.06 -15.86
N MET A 218 -24.49 -7.76 -14.56
CA MET A 218 -24.10 -6.45 -14.05
C MET A 218 -22.62 -6.15 -14.35
N PRO A 219 -22.26 -5.04 -15.02
CA PRO A 219 -20.86 -4.67 -15.21
C PRO A 219 -20.13 -4.48 -13.89
N THR A 220 -18.87 -4.92 -13.81
CA THR A 220 -18.07 -4.80 -12.57
C THR A 220 -17.91 -3.34 -12.15
N GLU A 221 -17.76 -2.39 -13.10
CA GLU A 221 -17.69 -0.97 -12.75
C GLU A 221 -18.98 -0.47 -12.09
N GLY A 222 -20.14 -0.92 -12.58
CA GLY A 222 -21.44 -0.59 -12.00
C GLY A 222 -21.62 -1.17 -10.60
N PHE A 223 -21.17 -2.40 -10.37
CA PHE A 223 -21.14 -3.03 -9.05
C PHE A 223 -20.28 -2.22 -8.08
N ILE A 224 -19.04 -1.88 -8.46
CA ILE A 224 -18.12 -1.11 -7.62
C ILE A 224 -18.68 0.28 -7.32
N ALA A 225 -19.25 0.97 -8.31
CA ALA A 225 -19.88 2.27 -8.11
C ALA A 225 -21.04 2.19 -7.09
N GLY A 226 -21.85 1.14 -7.15
CA GLY A 226 -22.92 0.87 -6.17
C GLY A 226 -22.38 0.65 -4.75
N ILE A 227 -21.33 -0.16 -4.61
CA ILE A 227 -20.66 -0.40 -3.32
C ILE A 227 -20.01 0.88 -2.76
N VAL A 228 -19.44 1.74 -3.60
CA VAL A 228 -18.87 3.02 -3.18
C VAL A 228 -19.97 3.97 -2.69
N ALA A 229 -21.10 4.02 -3.39
CA ALA A 229 -22.23 4.91 -3.06
C ALA A 229 -22.99 4.51 -1.78
N ASP A 230 -22.88 3.25 -1.34
CA ASP A 230 -23.55 2.73 -0.15
C ASP A 230 -22.54 2.21 0.90
N PRO A 231 -22.17 3.04 1.90
CA PRO A 231 -21.27 2.64 2.97
C PRO A 231 -21.72 1.42 3.76
N SER A 232 -23.03 1.23 3.96
CA SER A 232 -23.56 0.08 4.70
C SER A 232 -23.38 -1.20 3.89
N ALA A 233 -23.68 -1.16 2.58
CA ALA A 233 -23.44 -2.29 1.68
C ALA A 233 -21.95 -2.62 1.57
N ARG A 234 -21.06 -1.61 1.54
CA ARG A 234 -19.60 -1.83 1.56
C ARG A 234 -19.14 -2.51 2.85
N GLN A 235 -19.63 -2.08 4.01
CA GLN A 235 -19.28 -2.70 5.29
C GLN A 235 -19.76 -4.15 5.36
N GLU A 236 -20.96 -4.44 4.86
CA GLU A 236 -21.49 -5.80 4.78
C GLU A 236 -20.65 -6.70 3.87
N LEU A 237 -20.28 -6.19 2.70
CA LEU A 237 -19.40 -6.88 1.76
C LEU A 237 -18.04 -7.17 2.40
N ASN A 238 -17.40 -6.18 3.02
CA ASN A 238 -16.10 -6.35 3.67
C ASN A 238 -16.17 -7.37 4.81
N ARG A 239 -17.28 -7.45 5.56
CA ARG A 239 -17.48 -8.50 6.56
C ARG A 239 -17.55 -9.89 5.92
N THR A 240 -18.33 -10.02 4.86
CA THR A 240 -18.47 -11.28 4.10
C THR A 240 -17.13 -11.75 3.53
N LEU A 241 -16.32 -10.82 3.01
CA LEU A 241 -14.99 -11.13 2.51
C LEU A 241 -14.06 -11.58 3.65
N ALA A 242 -14.09 -10.88 4.79
CA ALA A 242 -13.29 -11.22 5.97
C ALA A 242 -13.63 -12.61 6.53
N ASP A 243 -14.90 -13.02 6.52
CA ASP A 243 -15.34 -14.35 7.02
C ASP A 243 -14.76 -15.53 6.23
N THR A 244 -14.32 -15.30 5.00
CA THR A 244 -13.72 -16.30 4.12
C THR A 244 -12.25 -16.01 3.79
N ALA A 245 -11.66 -15.02 4.48
CA ALA A 245 -10.31 -14.58 4.22
C ALA A 245 -9.26 -15.59 4.71
N LEU A 246 -8.11 -15.55 4.06
CA LEU A 246 -6.94 -16.31 4.49
C LEU A 246 -6.13 -15.48 5.47
N HIS A 247 -5.65 -16.13 6.53
CA HIS A 247 -4.82 -15.51 7.56
C HIS A 247 -3.51 -16.26 7.72
N ALA A 248 -2.44 -15.52 7.97
CA ALA A 248 -1.14 -16.08 8.31
C ALA A 248 -0.34 -15.05 9.11
N ASP A 249 0.49 -15.55 10.03
CA ASP A 249 1.43 -14.70 10.75
C ASP A 249 2.57 -14.29 9.83
N GLY A 250 2.74 -12.99 9.65
CA GLY A 250 3.86 -12.43 8.91
C GLY A 250 5.10 -12.22 9.78
N PRO A 251 6.26 -11.96 9.17
CA PRO A 251 7.51 -11.72 9.87
C PRO A 251 7.60 -10.28 10.44
N TRP A 252 6.63 -9.94 11.29
CA TRP A 252 6.49 -8.63 11.92
C TRP A 252 5.80 -8.72 13.28
N GLN A 253 5.91 -7.65 14.06
CA GLN A 253 5.24 -7.49 15.34
C GLN A 253 4.28 -6.29 15.31
N ILE A 254 3.05 -6.49 15.75
CA ILE A 254 2.06 -5.42 15.92
C ILE A 254 2.56 -4.43 16.99
N GLN A 255 2.46 -3.15 16.68
CA GLN A 255 2.80 -2.03 17.56
C GLN A 255 1.49 -1.41 18.07
N THR A 256 1.46 -1.07 19.36
CA THR A 256 0.32 -0.35 19.94
C THR A 256 0.34 1.11 19.50
N VAL A 257 -0.76 1.58 18.91
CA VAL A 257 -0.97 2.98 18.56
C VAL A 257 -2.28 3.45 19.17
N THR A 258 -2.25 4.54 19.93
CA THR A 258 -3.45 5.25 20.37
C THR A 258 -3.88 6.21 19.26
N SER A 259 -4.88 5.84 18.47
CA SER A 259 -5.44 6.67 17.40
C SER A 259 -6.88 7.06 17.77
N GLU A 260 -7.14 8.36 17.98
CA GLU A 260 -8.47 8.87 18.37
C GLU A 260 -9.42 9.12 17.17
N ALA A 261 -8.94 9.04 15.91
CA ALA A 261 -9.64 9.61 14.74
C ALA A 261 -9.79 8.71 13.49
N ALA A 262 -9.96 7.39 13.64
CA ALA A 262 -10.01 6.46 12.49
C ALA A 262 -11.38 6.26 11.80
N ARG A 263 -12.49 6.81 12.32
CA ARG A 263 -13.85 6.41 11.88
C ARG A 263 -14.25 6.85 10.47
N GLN A 264 -13.63 7.87 9.89
CA GLN A 264 -14.03 8.44 8.60
C GLN A 264 -13.54 7.65 7.36
N TYR A 265 -12.68 6.64 7.54
CA TYR A 265 -12.11 5.83 6.45
C TYR A 265 -12.73 4.43 6.34
N LEU A 266 -13.83 4.19 7.06
CA LEU A 266 -14.71 3.02 6.95
C LEU A 266 -15.75 3.24 5.84
#